data_AF-A0A2E0VVA7-F1
#
_entry.id   AF-A0A2E0VVA7-F1
#
_cell.length_a   1.000
_cell.length_b   1.000
_cell.length_c   1.000
_cell.angle_alpha   90.00
_cell.angle_beta   90.00
_cell.angle_gamma   90.00
#
_symmetry.space_group_name_H-M   'P 1'
#
loop_
_entity.id
_entity.type
_entity.pdbx_description
1 polymer ?
#
loop_
_entity_poly.entity_id
_entity_poly.type
_entity_poly.pdbx_seq_one_letter_code
_entity_poly.pdbx_strand_id
1 'polypeptide(L)'
;MKQNNWVMKNLLLLVVSLFCFSSVNGQLWIGFTSTVDVISPCDSSSTITVFKDWDVYQTINDQWDAPVDSSRCFGVEKEVISSNLLLSDLDYNRPLFIRAKFSPIQLLPNTLYRFNMIGGDPFWDDFPIDYGTSCSNSVCTGFLVGMEIPNESGTGDTLRWYPMNQTPENNGLFQFCFLSENFGGLLKYLIIQFKFKEELPAGSKLNLGYSSVVEFTLANNLVVPNPLVVTEDFFDGTSYNATLGDLLGVGYIDNYLFVYSDSTYPSSQNLSYYDVHIDPNKSEPQDINIFGDEYSSVVFQPYVSIRGGFVDGDTQRHNLNLITNGMTFCMNQLTDLVFDDGTSFIYNYGDIHFGSYNACFMFRKGSRLKIGDGATFNYGNYGLGILAMFPDSKLEFGEDATLIVDGRMMLMGYPEAPEKELHIELKPGQKLVFSERSRLMRVPWANAPVHLNVHMLGGELDDSNLRPEDRELIRRIYPEVKGSLKDNLAVSPNPNSGTFEVRITANEPGQAGFQLFTLDGKAAGAPIQIALEKGINPIPLSWSVAPGVYLLRVNTGKDIATKKILVQ
;
A
#
# COMPACT_ATOMS: atom_id res chain seq x y z
N MET A 1 -61.87 -14.95 36.47
CA MET A 1 -60.70 -15.86 36.38
C MET A 1 -60.31 -16.29 34.95
N LYS A 2 -60.79 -15.63 33.87
CA LYS A 2 -60.43 -15.94 32.47
C LYS A 2 -59.63 -14.84 31.74
N GLN A 3 -59.37 -13.70 32.39
CA GLN A 3 -58.77 -12.52 31.75
C GLN A 3 -57.25 -12.38 31.94
N ASN A 4 -56.65 -13.11 32.90
CA ASN A 4 -55.20 -13.05 33.18
C ASN A 4 -54.34 -13.94 32.27
N ASN A 5 -54.92 -14.93 31.58
CA ASN A 5 -54.14 -15.83 30.71
C ASN A 5 -53.80 -15.25 29.33
N TRP A 6 -54.46 -14.18 28.90
CA TRP A 6 -54.19 -13.56 27.60
C TRP A 6 -53.02 -12.56 27.67
N VAL A 7 -52.95 -11.77 28.73
CA VAL A 7 -51.86 -10.81 28.95
C VAL A 7 -50.53 -11.53 29.18
N MET A 8 -50.51 -12.63 29.95
CA MET A 8 -49.27 -13.41 30.14
C MET A 8 -48.77 -14.10 28.88
N LYS A 9 -49.67 -14.58 27.99
CA LYS A 9 -49.26 -15.21 26.72
C LYS A 9 -48.67 -14.20 25.73
N ASN A 10 -49.22 -12.98 25.67
CA ASN A 10 -48.69 -11.94 24.79
C ASN A 10 -47.40 -11.31 25.35
N LEU A 11 -47.26 -11.20 26.68
CA LEU A 11 -46.01 -10.74 27.29
C LEU A 11 -44.87 -11.76 27.10
N LEU A 12 -45.17 -13.07 27.18
CA LEU A 12 -44.19 -14.12 26.93
C LEU A 12 -43.77 -14.17 25.45
N LEU A 13 -44.70 -13.94 24.51
CA LEU A 13 -44.35 -13.84 23.09
C LEU A 13 -43.49 -12.60 22.79
N LEU A 14 -43.76 -11.47 23.44
CA LEU A 14 -42.99 -10.23 23.27
C LEU A 14 -41.57 -10.38 23.85
N VAL A 15 -41.43 -11.02 25.02
CA VAL A 15 -40.13 -11.30 25.65
C VAL A 15 -39.35 -12.35 24.86
N VAL A 16 -40.00 -13.41 24.35
CA VAL A 16 -39.32 -14.38 23.47
C VAL A 16 -38.93 -13.76 22.14
N SER A 17 -39.72 -12.83 21.56
CA SER A 17 -39.27 -12.07 20.38
C SER A 17 -38.11 -11.11 20.72
N LEU A 18 -38.14 -10.44 21.87
CA LEU A 18 -37.06 -9.53 22.28
C LEU A 18 -35.75 -10.27 22.62
N PHE A 19 -35.80 -11.55 23.00
CA PHE A 19 -34.62 -12.40 23.24
C PHE A 19 -34.24 -13.32 22.07
N CYS A 20 -35.10 -13.52 21.06
CA CYS A 20 -34.77 -14.29 19.85
C CYS A 20 -34.29 -13.42 18.68
N PHE A 21 -34.46 -12.10 18.73
CA PHE A 21 -33.94 -11.17 17.70
C PHE A 21 -32.58 -10.56 18.03
N SER A 22 -31.97 -10.87 19.18
CA SER A 22 -30.52 -10.75 19.31
C SER A 22 -29.87 -11.97 18.66
N SER A 23 -30.06 -12.15 17.35
CA SER A 23 -29.08 -12.90 16.60
C SER A 23 -27.75 -12.15 16.81
N VAL A 24 -26.79 -12.84 17.41
CA VAL A 24 -25.41 -12.37 17.56
C VAL A 24 -24.85 -12.27 16.15
N ASN A 25 -25.20 -11.19 15.46
CA ASN A 25 -24.84 -10.99 14.06
C ASN A 25 -23.33 -10.68 14.01
N GLY A 26 -22.61 -11.37 13.13
CA GLY A 26 -21.25 -10.97 12.74
C GLY A 26 -20.10 -11.31 13.70
N GLN A 27 -20.31 -12.09 14.76
CA GLN A 27 -19.21 -12.58 15.61
C GLN A 27 -19.07 -14.09 15.55
N LEU A 28 -17.84 -14.54 15.38
CA LEU A 28 -17.45 -15.93 15.28
C LEU A 28 -16.20 -16.15 16.12
N TRP A 29 -16.30 -17.13 17.03
CA TRP A 29 -15.21 -17.55 17.89
C TRP A 29 -14.84 -18.99 17.49
N ILE A 30 -13.71 -19.15 16.79
CA ILE A 30 -13.18 -20.48 16.41
C ILE A 30 -11.78 -20.63 16.98
N GLY A 31 -11.68 -21.10 18.22
CA GLY A 31 -10.39 -21.33 18.86
C GLY A 31 -9.65 -22.54 18.32
N PHE A 32 -8.32 -22.57 18.47
CA PHE A 32 -7.49 -23.76 18.27
C PHE A 32 -7.37 -24.61 19.55
N THR A 33 -8.18 -24.33 20.58
CA THR A 33 -8.15 -25.01 21.89
C THR A 33 -9.01 -26.29 21.94
N SER A 34 -9.93 -26.45 20.98
CA SER A 34 -10.82 -27.62 20.90
C SER A 34 -10.24 -28.66 19.95
N THR A 35 -10.00 -29.87 20.46
CA THR A 35 -9.45 -30.99 19.69
C THR A 35 -10.38 -32.20 19.72
N VAL A 36 -10.21 -33.09 18.74
CA VAL A 36 -10.97 -34.34 18.62
C VAL A 36 -10.06 -35.41 18.01
N ASP A 37 -10.21 -36.65 18.46
CA ASP A 37 -9.50 -37.79 17.86
C ASP A 37 -10.29 -38.30 16.64
N VAL A 38 -9.60 -38.45 15.51
CA VAL A 38 -10.14 -38.97 14.26
C VAL A 38 -9.26 -40.10 13.75
N ILE A 39 -9.82 -40.97 12.90
CA ILE A 39 -9.01 -41.95 12.17
C ILE A 39 -8.07 -41.18 11.25
N SER A 40 -6.78 -41.54 11.27
CA SER A 40 -5.77 -40.89 10.44
C SER A 40 -6.08 -41.09 8.95
N PRO A 41 -6.11 -40.02 8.13
CA PRO A 41 -6.33 -40.17 6.69
C PRO A 41 -5.17 -40.89 5.97
N CYS A 42 -3.98 -40.92 6.57
CA CYS A 42 -2.78 -41.60 6.04
C CYS A 42 -2.68 -43.05 6.51
N ASP A 43 -3.31 -43.38 7.63
CA ASP A 43 -3.30 -44.71 8.22
C ASP A 43 -4.64 -45.01 8.90
N SER A 44 -5.51 -45.73 8.19
CA SER A 44 -6.82 -46.13 8.70
C SER A 44 -6.79 -47.00 9.97
N SER A 45 -5.62 -47.49 10.39
CA SER A 45 -5.45 -48.29 11.60
C SER A 45 -5.07 -47.49 12.86
N SER A 46 -4.76 -46.20 12.71
CA SER A 46 -4.40 -45.31 13.83
C SER A 46 -5.35 -44.11 13.95
N THR A 47 -5.34 -43.51 15.13
CA THR A 47 -6.04 -42.25 15.40
C THR A 47 -5.05 -41.13 15.60
N ILE A 48 -5.38 -39.95 15.09
CA ILE A 48 -4.66 -38.71 15.37
C ILE A 48 -5.59 -37.71 16.03
N THR A 49 -5.05 -36.92 16.95
CA THR A 49 -5.76 -35.76 17.50
C THR A 49 -5.65 -34.62 16.49
N VAL A 50 -6.78 -33.99 16.16
CA VAL A 50 -6.86 -32.84 15.25
C VAL A 50 -7.66 -31.71 15.88
N PHE A 51 -7.60 -30.52 15.27
CA PHE A 51 -8.50 -29.43 15.61
C PHE A 51 -9.95 -29.79 15.27
N LYS A 52 -10.87 -29.56 16.21
CA LYS A 52 -12.29 -29.86 16.00
C LYS A 52 -12.90 -28.99 14.90
N ASP A 53 -12.60 -27.69 14.96
CA ASP A 53 -13.24 -26.67 14.13
C ASP A 53 -12.34 -26.19 12.98
N TRP A 54 -11.28 -26.94 12.66
CA TRP A 54 -10.36 -26.66 11.57
C TRP A 54 -9.98 -27.93 10.79
N ASP A 55 -9.70 -27.78 9.51
CA ASP A 55 -8.97 -28.75 8.68
C ASP A 55 -7.54 -28.28 8.50
N VAL A 56 -6.57 -29.19 8.58
CA VAL A 56 -5.16 -28.90 8.28
C VAL A 56 -4.67 -29.89 7.22
N TYR A 57 -4.15 -29.38 6.09
CA TYR A 57 -3.83 -30.21 4.94
C TYR A 57 -2.85 -29.56 3.95
N GLN A 58 -2.25 -30.38 3.08
CA GLN A 58 -1.59 -29.97 1.84
C GLN A 58 -2.34 -30.56 0.64
N THR A 59 -2.23 -29.97 -0.54
CA THR A 59 -2.97 -30.38 -1.75
C THR A 59 -2.05 -30.64 -2.93
N ILE A 60 -2.41 -31.61 -3.78
CA ILE A 60 -1.53 -32.16 -4.84
C ILE A 60 -1.01 -31.15 -5.88
N ASN A 61 -1.65 -29.98 -6.01
CA ASN A 61 -1.29 -28.94 -6.98
C ASN A 61 -1.05 -27.56 -6.32
N ASP A 62 -0.89 -27.54 -5.00
CA ASP A 62 -0.63 -26.35 -4.19
C ASP A 62 -1.77 -25.32 -4.15
N GLN A 63 -2.99 -25.66 -4.58
CA GLN A 63 -4.19 -24.82 -4.43
C GLN A 63 -5.05 -25.27 -3.26
N TRP A 64 -5.66 -24.33 -2.53
CA TRP A 64 -6.38 -24.64 -1.29
C TRP A 64 -7.62 -25.53 -1.50
N ASP A 65 -8.21 -25.52 -2.69
CA ASP A 65 -9.44 -26.23 -3.08
C ASP A 65 -9.20 -27.53 -3.83
N ALA A 66 -7.93 -27.87 -4.09
CA ALA A 66 -7.57 -29.06 -4.81
C ALA A 66 -7.63 -30.34 -3.94
N PRO A 67 -7.52 -31.54 -4.55
CA PRO A 67 -7.51 -32.77 -3.79
C PRO A 67 -6.42 -32.79 -2.72
N VAL A 68 -6.82 -33.12 -1.50
CA VAL A 68 -5.94 -33.29 -0.35
C VAL A 68 -4.93 -34.39 -0.63
N ASP A 69 -3.67 -34.15 -0.29
CA ASP A 69 -2.64 -35.17 -0.29
C ASP A 69 -2.80 -36.08 0.92
N SER A 70 -3.43 -37.23 0.70
CA SER A 70 -3.68 -38.22 1.75
C SER A 70 -2.42 -38.95 2.23
N SER A 71 -1.24 -38.66 1.68
CA SER A 71 0.04 -39.19 2.18
C SER A 71 0.62 -38.38 3.35
N ARG A 72 0.06 -37.21 3.65
CA ARG A 72 0.53 -36.31 4.71
C ARG A 72 -0.53 -36.11 5.79
N CYS A 73 -0.14 -36.29 7.06
CA CYS A 73 -1.07 -36.20 8.19
C CYS A 73 -0.59 -35.22 9.24
N PHE A 74 -1.51 -34.37 9.66
CA PHE A 74 -1.21 -33.26 10.56
C PHE A 74 -1.95 -33.47 11.89
N GLY A 75 -1.21 -33.96 12.88
CA GLY A 75 -1.71 -34.12 14.24
C GLY A 75 -1.49 -32.86 15.09
N VAL A 76 -2.18 -32.78 16.23
CA VAL A 76 -2.00 -31.69 17.20
C VAL A 76 -1.69 -32.23 18.60
N GLU A 77 -0.82 -31.52 19.31
CA GLU A 77 -0.59 -31.70 20.74
C GLU A 77 -1.32 -30.60 21.51
N LYS A 78 -2.19 -31.00 22.44
CA LYS A 78 -2.99 -30.06 23.21
C LYS A 78 -2.18 -29.42 24.33
N GLU A 79 -2.29 -28.10 24.47
CA GLU A 79 -1.84 -27.35 25.64
C GLU A 79 -3.03 -26.73 26.39
N VAL A 80 -2.75 -25.98 27.46
CA VAL A 80 -3.79 -25.42 28.33
C VAL A 80 -4.57 -24.30 27.64
N ILE A 81 -3.88 -23.44 26.88
CA ILE A 81 -4.45 -22.23 26.25
C ILE A 81 -4.23 -22.16 24.73
N SER A 82 -3.60 -23.20 24.17
CA SER A 82 -3.13 -23.31 22.79
C SER A 82 -3.11 -24.78 22.37
N SER A 83 -2.91 -25.06 21.09
CA SER A 83 -2.43 -26.38 20.67
C SER A 83 -1.28 -26.22 19.67
N ASN A 84 -0.37 -27.18 19.70
CA ASN A 84 0.76 -27.26 18.81
C ASN A 84 0.42 -28.16 17.64
N LEU A 85 0.36 -27.59 16.43
CA LEU A 85 0.28 -28.35 15.20
C LEU A 85 1.64 -28.99 14.91
N LEU A 86 1.65 -30.30 14.73
CA LEU A 86 2.87 -31.06 14.42
C LEU A 86 3.19 -30.95 12.94
N LEU A 87 4.43 -30.57 12.61
CA LEU A 87 4.90 -30.37 11.23
C LEU A 87 5.82 -31.50 10.74
N SER A 88 5.84 -32.66 11.40
CA SER A 88 6.71 -33.79 11.03
C SER A 88 6.48 -34.31 9.62
N ASP A 89 5.22 -34.24 9.15
CA ASP A 89 4.82 -34.76 7.84
C ASP A 89 4.78 -33.66 6.78
N LEU A 90 5.18 -32.43 7.10
CA LEU A 90 5.13 -31.30 6.17
C LEU A 90 6.10 -31.49 4.99
N ASP A 91 5.62 -31.26 3.77
CA ASP A 91 6.47 -30.96 2.63
C ASP A 91 6.64 -29.44 2.50
N TYR A 92 7.79 -28.90 2.88
CA TYR A 92 8.03 -27.45 2.86
C TYR A 92 7.97 -26.84 1.45
N ASN A 93 8.13 -27.65 0.40
CA ASN A 93 8.01 -27.20 -0.99
C ASN A 93 6.57 -26.84 -1.35
N ARG A 94 5.59 -27.21 -0.53
CA ARG A 94 4.17 -27.02 -0.81
C ARG A 94 3.49 -26.20 0.28
N PRO A 95 2.46 -25.41 -0.03
CA PRO A 95 1.74 -24.65 0.99
C PRO A 95 1.01 -25.59 1.97
N LEU A 96 0.98 -25.18 3.24
CA LEU A 96 0.13 -25.76 4.27
C LEU A 96 -1.13 -24.91 4.41
N PHE A 97 -2.30 -25.55 4.37
CA PHE A 97 -3.60 -24.89 4.51
C PHE A 97 -4.25 -25.25 5.83
N ILE A 98 -4.82 -24.25 6.50
CA ILE A 98 -5.61 -24.39 7.72
C ILE A 98 -6.98 -23.74 7.49
N ARG A 99 -8.02 -24.54 7.25
CA ARG A 99 -9.35 -24.06 6.87
C ARG A 99 -10.33 -24.20 8.03
N ALA A 100 -11.03 -23.13 8.36
CA ALA A 100 -12.04 -23.15 9.41
C ALA A 100 -13.29 -23.96 9.00
N LYS A 101 -13.89 -24.66 9.97
CA LYS A 101 -15.15 -25.40 9.84
C LYS A 101 -16.24 -24.65 10.59
N PHE A 102 -17.09 -23.94 9.85
CA PHE A 102 -18.23 -23.23 10.42
C PHE A 102 -19.39 -23.22 9.43
N SER A 103 -20.60 -23.00 9.95
CA SER A 103 -21.75 -22.69 9.09
C SER A 103 -21.61 -21.27 8.57
N PRO A 104 -21.96 -20.97 7.31
CA PRO A 104 -21.76 -19.65 6.74
C PRO A 104 -22.33 -18.53 7.62
N ILE A 105 -21.58 -17.43 7.76
CA ILE A 105 -21.95 -16.33 8.66
C ILE A 105 -22.51 -15.18 7.85
N GLN A 106 -23.69 -14.70 8.23
CA GLN A 106 -24.24 -13.47 7.69
C GLN A 106 -23.41 -12.27 8.13
N LEU A 107 -22.87 -11.56 7.15
CA LEU A 107 -22.21 -10.28 7.34
C LEU A 107 -23.24 -9.17 7.14
N LEU A 108 -23.17 -8.16 8.00
CA LEU A 108 -23.92 -6.92 7.86
C LEU A 108 -23.35 -6.11 6.69
N PRO A 109 -24.16 -5.39 5.93
CA PRO A 109 -23.65 -4.47 4.90
C PRO A 109 -22.74 -3.39 5.47
N ASN A 110 -21.79 -2.90 4.66
CA ASN A 110 -20.97 -1.72 4.98
C ASN A 110 -20.26 -1.78 6.34
N THR A 111 -19.85 -2.97 6.76
CA THR A 111 -19.36 -3.22 8.12
C THR A 111 -17.92 -3.70 8.07
N LEU A 112 -17.05 -3.04 8.85
CA LEU A 112 -15.67 -3.45 8.99
C LEU A 112 -15.59 -4.63 9.97
N TYR A 113 -15.08 -5.75 9.48
CA TYR A 113 -14.79 -6.93 10.28
C TYR A 113 -13.30 -7.04 10.51
N ARG A 114 -12.93 -7.56 11.68
CA ARG A 114 -11.56 -7.94 12.01
C ARG A 114 -11.49 -9.42 12.29
N PHE A 115 -10.53 -10.06 11.64
CA PHE A 115 -10.06 -11.36 12.06
C PHE A 115 -8.87 -11.18 13.00
N ASN A 116 -8.92 -11.89 14.12
CA ASN A 116 -7.80 -12.01 15.04
C ASN A 116 -7.36 -13.46 15.07
N MET A 117 -6.05 -13.69 15.06
CA MET A 117 -5.46 -14.96 15.43
C MET A 117 -4.21 -14.74 16.27
N ILE A 118 -4.09 -15.45 17.38
CA ILE A 118 -2.88 -15.47 18.19
C ILE A 118 -2.16 -16.78 17.90
N GLY A 119 -0.98 -16.67 17.31
CA GLY A 119 0.04 -17.72 17.32
C GLY A 119 0.95 -17.50 18.53
N GLY A 120 1.19 -18.53 19.33
CA GLY A 120 1.98 -18.40 20.55
C GLY A 120 3.48 -18.24 20.29
N ASP A 121 4.08 -17.45 21.17
CA ASP A 121 5.51 -17.22 21.37
C ASP A 121 6.23 -18.51 21.89
N PRO A 122 7.54 -18.71 21.64
CA PRO A 122 8.40 -17.76 20.98
C PRO A 122 8.96 -18.26 19.65
N PHE A 123 9.10 -17.31 18.72
CA PHE A 123 9.82 -17.42 17.47
C PHE A 123 9.09 -18.10 16.32
N TRP A 124 7.97 -17.49 15.89
CA TRP A 124 7.66 -17.47 14.45
C TRP A 124 8.80 -16.84 13.64
N ASP A 125 9.62 -15.98 14.27
CA ASP A 125 10.84 -15.40 13.70
C ASP A 125 11.90 -16.45 13.29
N ASP A 126 11.90 -17.63 13.90
CA ASP A 126 12.79 -18.74 13.53
C ASP A 126 12.22 -19.61 12.41
N PHE A 127 10.93 -19.47 12.08
CA PHE A 127 10.39 -20.16 10.92
C PHE A 127 10.78 -19.40 9.66
N PRO A 128 11.37 -20.09 8.67
CA PRO A 128 11.76 -19.49 7.41
C PRO A 128 10.50 -19.28 6.54
N ILE A 129 9.61 -18.40 6.95
CA ILE A 129 8.32 -18.17 6.28
C ILE A 129 8.51 -17.34 5.01
N ASP A 130 7.80 -17.73 3.96
CA ASP A 130 7.68 -16.98 2.72
C ASP A 130 6.40 -16.15 2.71
N TYR A 131 6.57 -14.84 2.87
CA TYR A 131 5.51 -13.84 2.73
C TYR A 131 5.43 -13.30 1.29
N GLY A 132 6.05 -13.94 0.31
CA GLY A 132 5.95 -13.55 -1.09
C GLY A 132 4.56 -13.74 -1.70
N THR A 133 4.44 -13.38 -2.97
CA THR A 133 3.20 -13.45 -3.76
C THR A 133 3.30 -14.40 -4.96
N SER A 134 4.39 -15.15 -5.05
CA SER A 134 4.71 -16.06 -6.16
C SER A 134 3.92 -17.38 -6.12
N CYS A 135 3.14 -17.62 -5.07
CA CYS A 135 2.36 -18.84 -4.89
C CYS A 135 1.04 -18.82 -5.67
N SER A 136 0.49 -20.01 -5.95
CA SER A 136 -0.71 -20.25 -6.77
C SER A 136 -1.96 -19.45 -6.35
N ASN A 137 -2.12 -19.17 -5.05
CA ASN A 137 -3.24 -18.41 -4.49
C ASN A 137 -2.93 -16.90 -4.32
N SER A 138 -1.91 -16.41 -5.02
CA SER A 138 -1.44 -15.00 -5.01
C SER A 138 -0.78 -14.51 -3.72
N VAL A 139 -0.82 -15.31 -2.64
CA VAL A 139 -0.06 -15.10 -1.40
C VAL A 139 0.63 -16.41 -1.04
N CYS A 140 1.84 -16.34 -0.51
CA CYS A 140 2.57 -17.52 -0.03
C CYS A 140 2.24 -17.83 1.42
N THR A 141 2.23 -16.82 2.28
CA THR A 141 1.74 -16.91 3.66
C THR A 141 0.72 -15.80 3.91
N GLY A 142 -0.37 -16.11 4.59
CA GLY A 142 -1.44 -15.16 4.86
C GLY A 142 -2.81 -15.82 4.98
N PHE A 143 -3.85 -15.07 4.64
CA PHE A 143 -5.24 -15.48 4.76
C PHE A 143 -5.95 -15.47 3.42
N LEU A 144 -6.85 -16.42 3.20
CA LEU A 144 -7.80 -16.42 2.09
C LEU A 144 -9.21 -16.38 2.70
N VAL A 145 -9.90 -15.27 2.47
CA VAL A 145 -11.29 -15.08 2.91
C VAL A 145 -12.21 -15.16 1.70
N GLY A 146 -13.18 -16.07 1.75
CA GLY A 146 -14.17 -16.25 0.68
C GLY A 146 -15.56 -15.80 1.16
N MET A 147 -16.10 -14.78 0.50
CA MET A 147 -17.45 -14.27 0.76
C MET A 147 -18.37 -14.57 -0.42
N GLU A 148 -19.49 -15.22 -0.15
CA GLU A 148 -20.56 -15.39 -1.12
C GLU A 148 -21.43 -14.13 -1.13
N ILE A 149 -21.56 -13.56 -2.32
CA ILE A 149 -22.22 -12.28 -2.60
C ILE A 149 -23.13 -12.44 -3.81
N PRO A 150 -24.16 -11.60 -3.98
CA PRO A 150 -24.94 -11.60 -5.21
C PRO A 150 -24.05 -11.43 -6.45
N ASN A 151 -24.35 -12.10 -7.54
CA ASN A 151 -23.65 -11.91 -8.80
C ASN A 151 -24.13 -10.64 -9.53
N GLU A 152 -23.36 -10.17 -10.51
CA GLU A 152 -23.66 -8.93 -11.26
C GLU A 152 -25.02 -8.98 -11.97
N SER A 153 -25.49 -10.16 -12.38
CA SER A 153 -26.82 -10.32 -13.01
C SER A 153 -27.98 -10.30 -12.02
N GLY A 154 -27.71 -10.36 -10.70
CA GLY A 154 -28.72 -10.44 -9.64
C GLY A 154 -29.54 -11.74 -9.64
N THR A 155 -29.10 -12.78 -10.35
CA THR A 155 -29.84 -14.05 -10.53
C THR A 155 -29.28 -15.21 -9.71
N GLY A 156 -28.23 -14.97 -8.93
CA GLY A 156 -27.60 -15.96 -8.08
C GLY A 156 -26.43 -15.35 -7.32
N ASP A 157 -25.56 -16.20 -6.80
CA ASP A 157 -24.41 -15.77 -6.01
C ASP A 157 -23.09 -16.05 -6.74
N THR A 158 -22.06 -15.30 -6.37
CA THR A 158 -20.67 -15.52 -6.74
C THR A 158 -19.80 -15.49 -5.50
N LEU A 159 -18.67 -16.19 -5.55
CA LEU A 159 -17.69 -16.18 -4.48
C LEU A 159 -16.62 -15.14 -4.77
N ARG A 160 -16.44 -14.19 -3.85
CA ARG A 160 -15.37 -13.19 -3.90
C ARG A 160 -14.29 -13.55 -2.90
N TRP A 161 -13.04 -13.56 -3.37
CA TRP A 161 -11.87 -13.94 -2.59
C TRP A 161 -11.05 -12.71 -2.20
N TYR A 162 -10.63 -12.69 -0.94
CA TYR A 162 -9.76 -11.68 -0.36
C TYR A 162 -8.49 -12.37 0.16
N PRO A 163 -7.44 -12.48 -0.68
CA PRO A 163 -6.15 -13.00 -0.26
C PRO A 163 -5.36 -11.88 0.40
N MET A 164 -5.06 -12.03 1.69
CA MET A 164 -4.39 -11.02 2.51
C MET A 164 -3.05 -11.55 2.98
N ASN A 165 -1.97 -10.82 2.71
CA ASN A 165 -0.68 -11.11 3.31
C ASN A 165 -0.62 -10.42 4.66
N GLN A 166 -0.13 -11.13 5.67
CA GLN A 166 0.03 -10.58 7.01
C GLN A 166 1.32 -11.11 7.59
N THR A 167 2.17 -10.19 8.02
CA THR A 167 3.28 -10.50 8.92
C THR A 167 2.74 -10.44 10.35
N PRO A 168 3.14 -11.35 11.24
CA PRO A 168 2.74 -11.26 12.64
C PRO A 168 3.21 -9.92 13.22
N GLU A 169 2.34 -9.29 14.02
CA GLU A 169 2.74 -8.14 14.84
C GLU A 169 3.72 -8.60 15.94
N ASN A 170 4.45 -7.65 16.53
CA ASN A 170 5.22 -7.88 17.75
C ASN A 170 4.28 -8.58 18.75
N ASN A 171 4.53 -9.86 19.09
CA ASN A 171 3.73 -10.79 19.91
C ASN A 171 3.02 -11.95 19.17
N GLY A 172 3.28 -12.20 17.87
CA GLY A 172 2.71 -13.37 17.16
C GLY A 172 1.20 -13.26 16.87
N LEU A 173 0.66 -12.05 17.02
CA LEU A 173 -0.71 -11.72 16.74
C LEU A 173 -0.85 -11.40 15.24
N PHE A 174 -1.71 -12.16 14.56
CA PHE A 174 -2.14 -11.86 13.21
C PHE A 174 -3.51 -11.18 13.28
N GLN A 175 -3.57 -9.94 12.82
CA GLN A 175 -4.82 -9.24 12.62
C GLN A 175 -4.96 -8.83 11.17
N PHE A 176 -6.18 -8.93 10.65
CA PHE A 176 -6.52 -8.25 9.42
C PHE A 176 -7.95 -7.76 9.47
N CYS A 177 -8.22 -6.67 8.76
CA CYS A 177 -9.55 -6.12 8.61
C CYS A 177 -10.06 -6.36 7.19
N PHE A 178 -11.34 -6.63 7.04
CA PHE A 178 -12.01 -6.70 5.75
C PHE A 178 -13.37 -6.02 5.86
N LEU A 179 -13.74 -5.30 4.81
CA LEU A 179 -14.99 -4.54 4.76
C LEU A 179 -16.01 -5.35 3.96
N SER A 180 -17.18 -5.60 4.54
CA SER A 180 -18.31 -6.16 3.78
C SER A 180 -18.86 -5.12 2.80
N GLU A 181 -19.45 -5.58 1.70
CA GLU A 181 -19.99 -4.71 0.65
C GLU A 181 -21.40 -4.20 0.99
N ASN A 182 -21.96 -3.34 0.13
CA ASN A 182 -23.25 -2.67 0.35
C ASN A 182 -24.48 -3.60 0.44
N PHE A 183 -24.37 -4.83 -0.06
CA PHE A 183 -25.38 -5.88 0.09
C PHE A 183 -25.05 -6.87 1.23
N GLY A 184 -23.96 -6.65 1.97
CA GLY A 184 -23.46 -7.59 2.98
C GLY A 184 -22.82 -8.82 2.34
N GLY A 185 -23.25 -10.01 2.76
CA GLY A 185 -22.83 -11.28 2.18
C GLY A 185 -22.76 -12.40 3.20
N LEU A 186 -22.35 -13.59 2.75
CA LEU A 186 -22.08 -14.73 3.61
C LEU A 186 -20.58 -15.02 3.64
N LEU A 187 -19.95 -14.93 4.81
CA LEU A 187 -18.61 -15.47 4.99
C LEU A 187 -18.69 -16.99 4.87
N LYS A 188 -18.08 -17.56 3.83
CA LYS A 188 -18.09 -18.99 3.51
C LYS A 188 -16.77 -19.68 3.84
N TYR A 189 -15.67 -18.99 3.58
CA TYR A 189 -14.33 -19.54 3.74
C TYR A 189 -13.44 -18.61 4.54
N LEU A 190 -12.69 -19.21 5.46
CA LEU A 190 -11.60 -18.59 6.17
C LEU A 190 -10.46 -19.62 6.20
N ILE A 191 -9.40 -19.33 5.47
CA ILE A 191 -8.27 -20.23 5.27
C ILE A 191 -7.00 -19.47 5.63
N ILE A 192 -6.12 -20.12 6.37
CA ILE A 192 -4.76 -19.65 6.63
C ILE A 192 -3.85 -20.48 5.74
N GLN A 193 -2.93 -19.81 5.05
CA GLN A 193 -1.93 -20.45 4.22
C GLN A 193 -0.55 -20.15 4.79
N PHE A 194 0.29 -21.17 4.90
CA PHE A 194 1.72 -21.03 5.24
C PHE A 194 2.57 -21.61 4.12
N LYS A 195 3.62 -20.88 3.75
CA LYS A 195 4.69 -21.34 2.87
C LYS A 195 6.02 -21.13 3.56
N PHE A 196 6.87 -22.15 3.49
CA PHE A 196 8.20 -22.13 4.08
C PHE A 196 9.25 -22.07 2.96
N LYS A 197 10.34 -21.34 3.20
CA LYS A 197 11.46 -21.12 2.28
C LYS A 197 12.43 -22.29 2.27
N GLU A 198 12.51 -23.02 3.37
CA GLU A 198 13.43 -24.15 3.54
C GLU A 198 12.83 -25.22 4.47
N GLU A 199 13.52 -26.36 4.53
CA GLU A 199 13.12 -27.50 5.35
C GLU A 199 13.16 -27.15 6.84
N LEU A 200 12.14 -27.58 7.57
CA LEU A 200 12.02 -27.32 9.00
C LEU A 200 12.77 -28.39 9.81
N PRO A 201 13.38 -28.04 10.95
CA PRO A 201 13.97 -29.02 11.85
C PRO A 201 12.97 -30.12 12.25
N ALA A 202 13.46 -31.35 12.40
CA ALA A 202 12.62 -32.46 12.86
C ALA A 202 11.97 -32.14 14.22
N GLY A 203 10.66 -32.38 14.31
CA GLY A 203 9.88 -32.07 15.52
C GLY A 203 9.43 -30.61 15.64
N SER A 204 9.58 -29.80 14.57
CA SER A 204 9.00 -28.46 14.49
C SER A 204 7.50 -28.47 14.73
N LYS A 205 7.01 -27.44 15.43
CA LYS A 205 5.60 -27.30 15.82
C LYS A 205 5.13 -25.87 15.61
N LEU A 206 3.88 -25.73 15.17
CA LEU A 206 3.22 -24.44 15.01
C LEU A 206 2.24 -24.21 16.16
N ASN A 207 2.50 -23.23 17.03
CA ASN A 207 1.59 -22.93 18.13
C ASN A 207 0.41 -22.09 17.65
N LEU A 208 -0.80 -22.64 17.71
CA LEU A 208 -2.02 -21.96 17.32
C LEU A 208 -2.93 -21.86 18.55
N GLY A 209 -3.27 -20.63 18.95
CA GLY A 209 -4.02 -20.37 20.17
C GLY A 209 -5.46 -19.98 19.90
N TYR A 210 -5.66 -18.69 19.70
CA TYR A 210 -6.97 -18.07 19.65
C TYR A 210 -7.29 -17.63 18.23
N SER A 211 -8.54 -17.73 17.79
CA SER A 211 -8.98 -16.97 16.61
C SER A 211 -10.45 -16.54 16.67
N SER A 212 -10.75 -15.43 16.01
CA SER A 212 -12.10 -14.88 15.92
C SER A 212 -12.30 -13.99 14.72
N VAL A 213 -13.51 -13.98 14.15
CA VAL A 213 -14.00 -12.89 13.29
C VAL A 213 -14.97 -12.08 14.13
N VAL A 214 -14.73 -10.78 14.27
CA VAL A 214 -15.61 -9.89 15.01
C VAL A 214 -15.84 -8.61 14.22
N GLU A 215 -17.00 -8.01 14.35
CA GLU A 215 -17.20 -6.62 13.95
C GLU A 215 -16.20 -5.73 14.70
N PHE A 216 -15.50 -4.87 13.96
CA PHE A 216 -14.49 -3.99 14.52
C PHE A 216 -15.18 -2.81 15.22
N THR A 217 -15.31 -2.86 16.55
CA THR A 217 -16.09 -1.89 17.35
C THR A 217 -15.22 -0.96 18.21
N LEU A 218 -13.88 -1.07 18.10
CA LEU A 218 -12.95 -0.30 18.95
C LEU A 218 -12.81 1.18 18.54
N ALA A 219 -13.15 1.53 17.30
CA ALA A 219 -13.22 2.90 16.78
C ALA A 219 -14.64 3.12 16.22
N ASN A 220 -15.12 4.37 16.12
CA ASN A 220 -16.38 4.58 15.42
C ASN A 220 -16.11 4.29 13.94
N ASN A 221 -16.65 3.18 13.45
CA ASN A 221 -16.74 2.93 12.02
C ASN A 221 -17.73 3.92 11.45
N LEU A 222 -17.22 5.01 10.89
CA LEU A 222 -18.03 6.08 10.37
C LEU A 222 -18.15 5.92 8.87
N VAL A 223 -19.34 5.55 8.42
CA VAL A 223 -19.67 5.62 7.00
C VAL A 223 -19.66 7.09 6.60
N VAL A 224 -18.75 7.44 5.70
CA VAL A 224 -18.64 8.80 5.18
C VAL A 224 -19.92 9.11 4.38
N PRO A 225 -20.54 10.29 4.55
CA PRO A 225 -21.66 10.71 3.73
C PRO A 225 -21.21 11.04 2.31
N ASN A 226 -22.10 10.82 1.34
CA ASN A 226 -21.94 11.25 -0.05
C ASN A 226 -23.13 12.15 -0.43
N PRO A 227 -22.93 13.43 -0.82
CA PRO A 227 -21.64 14.14 -0.96
C PRO A 227 -20.98 14.49 0.38
N LEU A 228 -19.68 14.77 0.32
CA LEU A 228 -18.93 15.42 1.39
C LEU A 228 -18.93 16.93 1.15
N VAL A 229 -19.17 17.75 2.18
CA VAL A 229 -19.32 19.21 2.04
C VAL A 229 -18.29 19.93 2.89
N VAL A 230 -17.56 20.86 2.28
CA VAL A 230 -16.58 21.75 2.91
C VAL A 230 -17.13 23.17 2.90
N THR A 231 -17.28 23.78 4.07
CA THR A 231 -17.85 25.13 4.20
C THR A 231 -16.78 26.23 4.11
N GLU A 232 -17.20 27.49 3.97
CA GLU A 232 -16.31 28.68 3.99
C GLU A 232 -15.43 28.79 5.24
N ASP A 233 -15.83 28.17 6.36
CA ASP A 233 -15.05 28.21 7.61
C ASP A 233 -13.67 27.55 7.46
N PHE A 234 -13.49 26.71 6.43
CA PHE A 234 -12.23 26.03 6.12
C PHE A 234 -11.36 26.78 5.09
N PHE A 235 -11.78 27.94 4.62
CA PHE A 235 -11.02 28.71 3.62
C PHE A 235 -9.96 29.60 4.28
N ASP A 236 -8.69 29.42 3.90
CA ASP A 236 -7.56 30.18 4.45
C ASP A 236 -7.18 31.44 3.64
N GLY A 237 -7.95 31.75 2.58
CA GLY A 237 -7.64 32.80 1.61
C GLY A 237 -7.07 32.27 0.29
N THR A 238 -6.63 31.01 0.25
CA THR A 238 -6.05 30.37 -0.94
C THR A 238 -6.68 29.03 -1.26
N SER A 239 -7.00 28.23 -0.25
CA SER A 239 -7.55 26.88 -0.40
C SER A 239 -8.48 26.54 0.75
N TYR A 240 -9.31 25.51 0.55
CA TYR A 240 -10.15 24.93 1.61
C TYR A 240 -9.36 23.82 2.28
N ASN A 241 -9.23 23.88 3.61
CA ASN A 241 -8.40 22.96 4.38
C ASN A 241 -9.23 22.37 5.52
N ALA A 242 -9.47 21.05 5.48
CA ALA A 242 -10.24 20.38 6.52
C ALA A 242 -9.69 18.97 6.79
N THR A 243 -9.78 18.51 8.03
CA THR A 243 -9.57 17.10 8.34
C THR A 243 -10.85 16.30 8.08
N LEU A 244 -10.76 14.98 7.89
CA LEU A 244 -11.97 14.14 7.81
C LEU A 244 -12.80 14.21 9.11
N GLY A 245 -12.15 14.37 10.27
CA GLY A 245 -12.83 14.51 11.55
C GLY A 245 -13.66 15.80 11.63
N ASP A 246 -13.09 16.92 11.17
CA ASP A 246 -13.77 18.22 11.14
C ASP A 246 -15.01 18.19 10.25
N LEU A 247 -14.90 17.58 9.05
CA LEU A 247 -16.00 17.51 8.08
C LEU A 247 -17.16 16.64 8.57
N LEU A 248 -16.87 15.68 9.44
CA LEU A 248 -17.85 14.73 9.94
C LEU A 248 -18.31 15.04 11.37
N GLY A 249 -17.71 16.06 12.02
CA GLY A 249 -18.01 16.45 13.38
C GLY A 249 -17.65 15.38 14.41
N VAL A 250 -16.60 14.60 14.15
CA VAL A 250 -16.14 13.48 14.98
C VAL A 250 -14.69 13.64 15.44
N GLY A 251 -14.25 12.79 16.37
CA GLY A 251 -12.95 12.91 17.04
C GLY A 251 -11.81 12.19 16.32
N TYR A 252 -10.63 12.21 16.94
CA TYR A 252 -9.35 11.77 16.35
C TYR A 252 -9.15 10.26 16.14
N ILE A 253 -10.09 9.38 16.53
CA ILE A 253 -9.87 7.91 16.49
C ILE A 253 -11.04 7.22 15.80
N ASP A 254 -11.18 7.47 14.50
CA ASP A 254 -12.27 6.90 13.70
C ASP A 254 -11.75 6.16 12.47
N ASN A 255 -12.49 5.12 12.08
CA ASN A 255 -12.32 4.47 10.79
C ASN A 255 -13.31 5.10 9.81
N TYR A 256 -12.81 5.87 8.86
CA TYR A 256 -13.62 6.49 7.81
C TYR A 256 -13.86 5.48 6.69
N LEU A 257 -15.10 5.01 6.59
CA LEU A 257 -15.52 4.02 5.61
C LEU A 257 -16.16 4.69 4.40
N PHE A 258 -15.47 4.68 3.26
CA PHE A 258 -16.02 5.08 1.97
C PHE A 258 -16.69 3.88 1.31
N VAL A 259 -18.03 3.88 1.30
CA VAL A 259 -18.84 2.73 0.88
C VAL A 259 -19.53 2.98 -0.46
N TYR A 260 -19.78 1.91 -1.22
CA TYR A 260 -20.43 2.01 -2.52
C TYR A 260 -21.87 2.50 -2.34
N SER A 261 -22.15 3.70 -2.86
CA SER A 261 -23.42 4.40 -2.64
C SER A 261 -24.36 4.38 -3.85
N ASP A 262 -23.87 3.95 -5.00
CA ASP A 262 -24.65 3.94 -6.24
C ASP A 262 -25.63 2.75 -6.27
N SER A 263 -26.71 2.87 -7.05
CA SER A 263 -27.72 1.81 -7.19
C SER A 263 -27.32 0.68 -8.14
N THR A 264 -26.17 0.81 -8.81
CA THR A 264 -25.62 -0.18 -9.75
C THR A 264 -24.84 -1.27 -9.01
N TYR A 265 -24.56 -2.38 -9.71
CA TYR A 265 -23.68 -3.41 -9.14
C TYR A 265 -22.23 -2.90 -9.15
N PRO A 266 -21.49 -2.99 -8.02
CA PRO A 266 -20.09 -2.57 -7.95
C PRO A 266 -19.20 -3.34 -8.93
N SER A 267 -18.65 -2.64 -9.94
CA SER A 267 -17.77 -3.22 -10.94
C SER A 267 -16.84 -2.16 -11.53
N SER A 268 -15.84 -2.58 -12.31
CA SER A 268 -14.90 -1.65 -12.95
C SER A 268 -15.56 -0.72 -13.99
N GLN A 269 -16.78 -1.05 -14.43
CA GLN A 269 -17.59 -0.19 -15.30
C GLN A 269 -18.52 0.74 -14.51
N ASN A 270 -18.77 0.43 -13.24
CA ASN A 270 -19.70 1.14 -12.36
C ASN A 270 -18.97 1.55 -11.07
N LEU A 271 -18.10 2.56 -11.16
CA LEU A 271 -17.44 3.14 -9.98
C LEU A 271 -18.39 4.11 -9.27
N SER A 272 -18.47 4.05 -7.93
CA SER A 272 -19.15 5.04 -7.11
C SER A 272 -18.17 6.12 -6.68
N TYR A 273 -18.53 7.38 -6.87
CA TYR A 273 -17.68 8.52 -6.53
C TYR A 273 -18.28 9.32 -5.38
N TYR A 274 -17.43 9.61 -4.39
CA TYR A 274 -17.70 10.62 -3.38
C TYR A 274 -17.28 11.98 -3.92
N ASP A 275 -18.26 12.83 -4.19
CA ASP A 275 -18.02 14.19 -4.64
C ASP A 275 -17.83 15.11 -3.43
N VAL A 276 -16.70 15.82 -3.39
CA VAL A 276 -16.38 16.81 -2.34
C VAL A 276 -16.77 18.21 -2.82
N HIS A 277 -17.85 18.75 -2.27
CA HIS A 277 -18.41 20.05 -2.64
C HIS A 277 -18.00 21.16 -1.69
N ILE A 278 -17.97 22.40 -2.19
CA ILE A 278 -17.85 23.61 -1.38
C ILE A 278 -19.24 24.21 -1.16
N ASP A 279 -19.54 24.71 0.04
CA ASP A 279 -20.77 25.44 0.35
C ASP A 279 -20.47 26.85 0.92
N PRO A 280 -20.91 27.94 0.23
CA PRO A 280 -21.57 27.95 -1.08
C PRO A 280 -20.61 27.63 -2.22
N ASN A 281 -21.11 26.93 -3.24
CA ASN A 281 -20.31 26.51 -4.37
C ASN A 281 -19.69 27.71 -5.12
N LYS A 282 -18.48 27.54 -5.68
CA LYS A 282 -17.75 28.59 -6.40
C LYS A 282 -17.83 28.35 -7.90
N SER A 283 -17.93 29.42 -8.67
CA SER A 283 -17.97 29.38 -10.14
C SER A 283 -16.62 29.10 -10.80
N GLU A 284 -15.53 29.07 -10.01
CA GLU A 284 -14.18 28.78 -10.49
C GLU A 284 -13.58 27.62 -9.69
N PRO A 285 -12.72 26.78 -10.31
CA PRO A 285 -12.02 25.71 -9.62
C PRO A 285 -11.28 26.23 -8.39
N GLN A 286 -11.37 25.48 -7.31
CA GLN A 286 -10.71 25.76 -6.04
C GLN A 286 -9.90 24.54 -5.64
N ASP A 287 -8.85 24.74 -4.86
CA ASP A 287 -8.12 23.65 -4.24
C ASP A 287 -8.80 23.29 -2.91
N ILE A 288 -9.14 22.01 -2.75
CA ILE A 288 -9.72 21.43 -1.54
C ILE A 288 -8.71 20.42 -0.99
N ASN A 289 -8.20 20.66 0.20
CA ASN A 289 -7.25 19.83 0.90
C ASN A 289 -7.96 19.08 2.03
N ILE A 290 -8.07 17.76 1.89
CA ILE A 290 -8.58 16.87 2.94
C ILE A 290 -7.39 16.21 3.62
N PHE A 291 -7.19 16.52 4.89
CA PHE A 291 -6.12 15.97 5.72
C PHE A 291 -6.58 14.71 6.44
N GLY A 292 -5.77 13.67 6.32
CA GLY A 292 -5.83 12.49 7.16
C GLY A 292 -4.92 12.65 8.37
N ASP A 293 -5.50 12.64 9.56
CA ASP A 293 -4.77 12.80 10.83
C ASP A 293 -4.11 11.51 11.30
N GLU A 294 -3.10 11.66 12.16
CA GLU A 294 -2.51 10.56 12.92
C GLU A 294 -3.61 9.79 13.68
N TYR A 295 -3.49 8.46 13.73
CA TYR A 295 -4.47 7.53 14.35
C TYR A 295 -5.81 7.37 13.64
N SER A 296 -6.07 8.11 12.56
CA SER A 296 -7.22 7.84 11.70
C SER A 296 -6.91 6.74 10.69
N SER A 297 -7.93 5.97 10.31
CA SER A 297 -7.84 5.00 9.24
C SER A 297 -8.88 5.27 8.18
N VAL A 298 -8.49 5.23 6.91
CA VAL A 298 -9.41 5.32 5.78
C VAL A 298 -9.50 3.97 5.10
N VAL A 299 -10.74 3.53 4.89
CA VAL A 299 -11.06 2.25 4.24
C VAL A 299 -12.02 2.53 3.09
N PHE A 300 -11.64 2.13 1.88
CA PHE A 300 -12.51 2.17 0.70
C PHE A 300 -13.07 0.78 0.42
N GLN A 301 -14.38 0.70 0.15
CA GLN A 301 -14.98 -0.47 -0.49
C GLN A 301 -14.49 -0.64 -1.94
N PRO A 302 -14.71 -1.81 -2.57
CA PRO A 302 -14.29 -2.02 -3.95
C PRO A 302 -15.08 -1.05 -4.83
N TYR A 303 -14.44 -0.52 -5.87
CA TYR A 303 -15.07 0.36 -6.85
C TYR A 303 -15.58 1.69 -6.25
N VAL A 304 -14.98 2.16 -5.16
CA VAL A 304 -15.27 3.48 -4.56
C VAL A 304 -14.07 4.40 -4.70
N SER A 305 -14.31 5.62 -5.18
CA SER A 305 -13.31 6.68 -5.33
C SER A 305 -13.82 7.99 -4.72
N ILE A 306 -12.91 8.96 -4.57
CA ILE A 306 -13.22 10.32 -4.12
C ILE A 306 -12.67 11.33 -5.14
N ARG A 307 -13.39 12.41 -5.38
CA ARG A 307 -12.98 13.49 -6.31
C ARG A 307 -13.59 14.83 -5.91
N GLY A 308 -13.08 15.92 -6.47
CA GLY A 308 -13.69 17.24 -6.29
C GLY A 308 -15.05 17.33 -6.98
N GLY A 309 -16.04 17.94 -6.32
CA GLY A 309 -17.35 18.23 -6.89
C GLY A 309 -17.27 19.24 -8.05
N PHE A 310 -18.35 19.36 -8.82
CA PHE A 310 -18.44 20.34 -9.90
C PHE A 310 -18.50 21.77 -9.36
N VAL A 311 -17.84 22.69 -10.07
CA VAL A 311 -17.95 24.13 -9.83
C VAL A 311 -19.36 24.63 -10.21
N ASP A 312 -19.78 25.76 -9.66
CA ASP A 312 -21.12 26.30 -9.88
C ASP A 312 -21.35 26.66 -11.36
N GLY A 313 -22.36 26.05 -11.96
CA GLY A 313 -22.76 26.31 -13.36
C GLY A 313 -21.87 25.71 -14.45
N ASP A 314 -20.88 24.88 -14.12
CA ASP A 314 -19.97 24.24 -15.09
C ASP A 314 -19.81 22.72 -14.82
N THR A 315 -19.21 22.02 -15.78
CA THR A 315 -18.76 20.63 -15.73
C THR A 315 -17.32 20.48 -15.25
N GLN A 316 -16.60 21.58 -15.05
CA GLN A 316 -15.28 21.54 -14.42
C GLN A 316 -15.41 21.18 -12.94
N ARG A 317 -14.41 20.47 -12.40
CA ARG A 317 -14.35 20.08 -10.99
C ARG A 317 -13.39 20.97 -10.20
N HIS A 318 -13.61 21.07 -8.90
CA HIS A 318 -12.59 21.54 -7.97
C HIS A 318 -11.42 20.55 -7.93
N ASN A 319 -10.20 21.02 -7.61
CA ASN A 319 -9.05 20.16 -7.44
C ASN A 319 -9.06 19.60 -6.01
N LEU A 320 -9.14 18.28 -5.88
CA LEU A 320 -9.10 17.63 -4.57
C LEU A 320 -7.71 17.10 -4.26
N ASN A 321 -7.15 17.45 -3.11
CA ASN A 321 -5.92 16.88 -2.59
C ASN A 321 -6.22 16.05 -1.34
N LEU A 322 -5.99 14.74 -1.40
CA LEU A 322 -6.03 13.85 -0.24
C LEU A 322 -4.62 13.78 0.35
N ILE A 323 -4.44 14.33 1.55
CA ILE A 323 -3.12 14.55 2.17
C ILE A 323 -2.96 13.65 3.39
N THR A 324 -1.90 12.84 3.42
CA THR A 324 -1.64 11.91 4.52
C THR A 324 -0.65 12.52 5.51
N ASN A 325 -1.11 12.82 6.73
CA ASN A 325 -0.30 13.29 7.84
C ASN A 325 -0.37 12.28 9.00
N GLY A 326 0.04 11.04 8.73
CA GLY A 326 0.02 9.96 9.72
C GLY A 326 -1.21 9.06 9.66
N MET A 327 -2.13 9.32 8.71
CA MET A 327 -3.27 8.47 8.46
C MET A 327 -2.88 7.12 7.88
N THR A 328 -3.58 6.08 8.30
CA THR A 328 -3.44 4.73 7.78
C THR A 328 -4.44 4.46 6.66
N PHE A 329 -3.98 4.07 5.48
CA PHE A 329 -4.83 3.57 4.40
C PHE A 329 -4.93 2.06 4.47
N CYS A 330 -6.13 1.55 4.74
CA CYS A 330 -6.39 0.11 4.65
C CYS A 330 -6.99 -0.21 3.30
N MET A 331 -6.14 -0.62 2.35
CA MET A 331 -6.58 -1.11 1.05
C MET A 331 -6.88 -2.60 1.13
N ASN A 332 -8.02 -2.94 1.73
CA ASN A 332 -8.34 -4.33 2.05
C ASN A 332 -8.68 -5.20 0.82
N GLN A 333 -8.82 -4.64 -0.40
CA GLN A 333 -9.59 -5.26 -1.49
C GLN A 333 -8.98 -5.06 -2.90
N LEU A 334 -9.68 -5.58 -3.93
CA LEU A 334 -9.71 -5.08 -5.33
C LEU A 334 -10.18 -3.61 -5.35
N THR A 335 -9.45 -2.73 -4.68
CA THR A 335 -9.73 -1.30 -4.69
C THR A 335 -8.86 -0.72 -5.79
N ASP A 336 -9.46 -0.41 -6.94
CA ASP A 336 -8.91 0.65 -7.78
C ASP A 336 -9.30 1.96 -7.11
N LEU A 337 -8.46 2.48 -6.21
CA LEU A 337 -8.62 3.87 -5.79
C LEU A 337 -8.15 4.70 -6.97
N VAL A 338 -9.13 5.13 -7.76
CA VAL A 338 -8.89 5.92 -8.97
C VAL A 338 -8.80 7.38 -8.59
N PHE A 339 -7.68 8.00 -8.95
CA PHE A 339 -7.47 9.43 -8.95
C PHE A 339 -7.59 9.93 -10.39
N ASP A 340 -8.53 10.82 -10.65
CA ASP A 340 -8.77 11.44 -11.96
C ASP A 340 -9.07 12.93 -11.82
N ASP A 341 -9.14 13.63 -12.96
CA ASP A 341 -9.69 14.98 -13.10
C ASP A 341 -9.14 16.02 -12.09
N GLY A 342 -7.81 16.03 -11.91
CA GLY A 342 -7.14 16.99 -11.02
C GLY A 342 -7.01 16.54 -9.57
N THR A 343 -7.51 15.35 -9.22
CA THR A 343 -7.38 14.79 -7.87
C THR A 343 -5.93 14.36 -7.61
N SER A 344 -5.37 14.79 -6.47
CA SER A 344 -4.02 14.43 -6.04
C SER A 344 -4.02 13.61 -4.76
N PHE A 345 -3.09 12.67 -4.64
CA PHE A 345 -2.70 12.03 -3.40
C PHE A 345 -1.34 12.59 -2.97
N ILE A 346 -1.27 13.17 -1.78
CA ILE A 346 -0.05 13.78 -1.24
C ILE A 346 0.33 13.02 0.02
N TYR A 347 1.43 12.27 -0.05
CA TYR A 347 1.94 11.50 1.07
C TYR A 347 3.00 12.29 1.83
N ASN A 348 2.76 12.65 3.10
CA ASN A 348 3.81 13.20 3.97
C ASN A 348 4.34 12.12 4.93
N TYR A 349 3.46 11.43 5.63
CA TYR A 349 3.77 10.25 6.44
C TYR A 349 2.48 9.45 6.73
N GLY A 350 2.63 8.26 7.29
CA GLY A 350 1.53 7.31 7.58
C GLY A 350 1.83 5.93 7.01
N ASP A 351 0.82 5.06 7.01
CA ASP A 351 0.96 3.67 6.56
C ASP A 351 -0.06 3.34 5.48
N ILE A 352 0.32 2.48 4.52
CA ILE A 352 -0.62 1.89 3.58
C ILE A 352 -0.56 0.37 3.72
N HIS A 353 -1.66 -0.21 4.17
CA HIS A 353 -1.81 -1.66 4.26
C HIS A 353 -2.46 -2.19 2.99
N PHE A 354 -1.72 -3.03 2.28
CA PHE A 354 -2.21 -3.74 1.11
C PHE A 354 -2.81 -5.06 1.54
N GLY A 355 -4.14 -5.13 1.54
CA GLY A 355 -4.89 -6.35 1.84
C GLY A 355 -4.95 -7.32 0.66
N SER A 356 -4.44 -6.96 -0.53
CA SER A 356 -4.44 -7.86 -1.69
C SER A 356 -3.36 -7.47 -2.70
N TYR A 357 -2.96 -8.43 -3.54
CA TYR A 357 -2.11 -8.16 -4.69
C TYR A 357 -2.81 -7.21 -5.67
N ASN A 358 -4.14 -7.22 -5.73
CA ASN A 358 -4.94 -6.36 -6.60
C ASN A 358 -5.30 -4.99 -6.00
N ALA A 359 -4.84 -4.68 -4.78
CA ALA A 359 -5.04 -3.36 -4.21
C ALA A 359 -4.25 -2.31 -5.02
N CYS A 360 -4.93 -1.29 -5.53
CA CYS A 360 -4.44 -0.46 -6.63
C CYS A 360 -4.68 1.03 -6.39
N PHE A 361 -3.62 1.83 -6.40
CA PHE A 361 -3.75 3.26 -6.65
C PHE A 361 -3.59 3.48 -8.15
N MET A 362 -4.61 4.08 -8.76
CA MET A 362 -4.65 4.33 -10.19
C MET A 362 -4.71 5.83 -10.46
N PHE A 363 -3.61 6.38 -10.96
CA PHE A 363 -3.49 7.78 -11.34
C PHE A 363 -3.75 7.94 -12.83
N ARG A 364 -4.90 8.54 -13.16
CA ARG A 364 -5.36 8.83 -14.52
C ARG A 364 -5.05 10.27 -14.92
N LYS A 365 -5.61 10.72 -16.05
CA LYS A 365 -5.38 12.04 -16.63
C LYS A 365 -5.57 13.17 -15.61
N GLY A 366 -4.56 14.04 -15.53
CA GLY A 366 -4.57 15.24 -14.68
C GLY A 366 -4.39 14.97 -13.19
N SER A 367 -4.37 13.71 -12.76
CA SER A 367 -4.15 13.33 -11.37
C SER A 367 -2.67 13.33 -11.00
N ARG A 368 -2.39 13.30 -9.70
CA ARG A 368 -1.01 13.39 -9.20
C ARG A 368 -0.79 12.56 -7.94
N LEU A 369 0.32 11.83 -7.94
CA LEU A 369 0.95 11.30 -6.74
C LEU A 369 2.11 12.24 -6.35
N LYS A 370 2.06 12.84 -5.16
CA LYS A 370 3.15 13.66 -4.62
C LYS A 370 3.69 13.03 -3.33
N ILE A 371 5.01 12.89 -3.24
CA ILE A 371 5.71 12.52 -2.01
C ILE A 371 6.21 13.82 -1.39
N GLY A 372 5.82 14.10 -0.15
CA GLY A 372 6.13 15.33 0.58
C GLY A 372 7.61 15.50 0.88
N ASP A 373 7.98 16.68 1.36
CA ASP A 373 9.38 17.01 1.68
C ASP A 373 9.91 16.13 2.83
N GLY A 374 11.09 15.54 2.64
CA GLY A 374 11.74 14.59 3.54
C GLY A 374 10.99 13.26 3.73
N ALA A 375 9.87 13.06 3.05
CA ALA A 375 9.03 11.88 3.23
C ALA A 375 9.64 10.65 2.56
N THR A 376 9.54 9.50 3.22
CA THR A 376 9.77 8.19 2.60
C THR A 376 8.46 7.47 2.45
N PHE A 377 8.03 7.30 1.21
CA PHE A 377 6.82 6.56 0.88
C PHE A 377 7.16 5.15 0.45
N ASN A 378 6.77 4.16 1.26
CA ASN A 378 6.86 2.75 0.90
C ASN A 378 5.53 2.33 0.25
N TYR A 379 5.50 2.29 -1.08
CA TYR A 379 4.34 1.81 -1.83
C TYR A 379 4.44 0.32 -2.13
N GLY A 380 3.58 -0.46 -1.51
CA GLY A 380 3.53 -1.92 -1.62
C GLY A 380 4.05 -2.59 -0.36
N ASN A 381 3.82 -3.90 -0.26
CA ASN A 381 4.32 -4.69 0.86
C ASN A 381 4.54 -6.14 0.42
N TYR A 382 5.79 -6.60 0.44
CA TYR A 382 6.17 -7.95 -0.02
C TYR A 382 5.75 -8.26 -1.48
N GLY A 383 5.78 -7.26 -2.36
CA GLY A 383 5.34 -7.40 -3.76
C GLY A 383 3.82 -7.25 -3.96
N LEU A 384 3.06 -6.99 -2.89
CA LEU A 384 1.65 -6.60 -3.00
C LEU A 384 1.50 -5.14 -3.40
N GLY A 385 0.33 -4.82 -3.94
CA GLY A 385 -0.01 -3.48 -4.37
C GLY A 385 0.32 -3.21 -5.84
N ILE A 386 -0.55 -2.45 -6.48
CA ILE A 386 -0.40 -1.96 -7.85
C ILE A 386 -0.38 -0.44 -7.83
N LEU A 387 0.70 0.18 -8.28
CA LEU A 387 0.74 1.60 -8.59
C LEU A 387 0.54 1.76 -10.10
N ALA A 388 -0.70 1.99 -10.52
CA ALA A 388 -1.05 2.17 -11.92
C ALA A 388 -0.93 3.64 -12.32
N MET A 389 -0.03 3.93 -13.25
CA MET A 389 0.28 5.29 -13.72
C MET A 389 -0.03 5.42 -15.20
N PHE A 390 -0.90 6.36 -15.55
CA PHE A 390 -1.21 6.73 -16.93
C PHE A 390 -0.26 7.86 -17.40
N PRO A 391 0.05 8.00 -18.70
CA PRO A 391 0.96 9.02 -19.22
C PRO A 391 0.67 10.45 -18.75
N ASP A 392 -0.60 10.86 -18.72
CA ASP A 392 -1.00 12.22 -18.34
C ASP A 392 -1.21 12.40 -16.83
N SER A 393 -0.72 11.45 -16.02
CA SER A 393 -0.64 11.58 -14.57
C SER A 393 0.75 12.06 -14.16
N LYS A 394 0.87 12.58 -12.93
CA LYS A 394 2.15 13.09 -12.41
C LYS A 394 2.62 12.29 -11.21
N LEU A 395 3.91 11.97 -11.18
CA LEU A 395 4.61 11.52 -9.99
C LEU A 395 5.63 12.61 -9.61
N GLU A 396 5.37 13.29 -8.49
CA GLU A 396 6.14 14.42 -8.00
C GLU A 396 6.84 14.09 -6.68
N PHE A 397 8.07 14.57 -6.54
CA PHE A 397 8.88 14.42 -5.34
C PHE A 397 9.10 15.80 -4.71
N GLY A 398 8.91 15.89 -3.39
CA GLY A 398 9.34 17.00 -2.55
C GLY A 398 10.86 17.05 -2.39
N GLU A 399 11.37 18.03 -1.65
CA GLU A 399 12.79 18.10 -1.29
C GLU A 399 13.17 16.86 -0.45
N ASP A 400 14.30 16.21 -0.75
CA ASP A 400 14.77 15.00 -0.04
C ASP A 400 13.76 13.83 0.04
N ALA A 401 12.77 13.81 -0.84
CA ALA A 401 11.71 12.80 -0.87
C ALA A 401 12.18 11.47 -1.48
N THR A 402 11.69 10.36 -0.92
CA THR A 402 11.98 9.01 -1.42
C THR A 402 10.68 8.24 -1.68
N LEU A 403 10.55 7.64 -2.85
CA LEU A 403 9.55 6.62 -3.16
C LEU A 403 10.24 5.27 -3.27
N ILE A 404 9.86 4.34 -2.40
CA ILE A 404 10.23 2.93 -2.49
C ILE A 404 9.03 2.17 -3.02
N VAL A 405 9.16 1.61 -4.22
CA VAL A 405 8.19 0.64 -4.74
C VAL A 405 8.58 -0.72 -4.16
N ASP A 406 7.63 -1.40 -3.51
CA ASP A 406 7.71 -2.79 -3.04
C ASP A 406 6.48 -3.60 -3.50
N GLY A 407 6.09 -3.36 -4.76
CA GLY A 407 4.89 -3.90 -5.38
C GLY A 407 5.02 -3.88 -6.91
N ARG A 408 3.91 -3.64 -7.60
CA ARG A 408 3.90 -3.56 -9.07
C ARG A 408 3.64 -2.13 -9.51
N MET A 409 4.58 -1.50 -10.17
CA MET A 409 4.29 -0.26 -10.92
C MET A 409 3.81 -0.65 -12.32
N MET A 410 2.60 -0.24 -12.67
CA MET A 410 1.98 -0.54 -13.96
C MET A 410 1.91 0.72 -14.81
N LEU A 411 2.61 0.70 -15.94
CA LEU A 411 2.58 1.73 -16.97
C LEU A 411 1.38 1.47 -17.88
N MET A 412 0.36 2.31 -17.74
CA MET A 412 -0.95 2.13 -18.36
C MET A 412 -1.05 2.93 -19.66
N GLY A 413 -0.98 2.26 -20.81
CA GLY A 413 -1.15 2.91 -22.11
C GLY A 413 -2.61 2.97 -22.55
N TYR A 414 -3.01 4.05 -23.21
CA TYR A 414 -4.29 4.14 -23.90
C TYR A 414 -4.18 4.94 -25.21
N PRO A 415 -4.99 4.65 -26.24
CA PRO A 415 -4.81 5.20 -27.59
C PRO A 415 -4.92 6.72 -27.68
N GLU A 416 -5.79 7.33 -26.87
CA GLU A 416 -6.17 8.74 -26.93
C GLU A 416 -5.26 9.65 -26.10
N ALA A 417 -4.26 9.10 -25.42
CA ALA A 417 -3.36 9.85 -24.57
C ALA A 417 -2.51 10.83 -25.40
N PRO A 418 -2.54 12.15 -25.12
CA PRO A 418 -1.69 13.12 -25.79
C PRO A 418 -0.21 12.84 -25.51
N GLU A 419 0.13 12.48 -24.27
CA GLU A 419 1.42 11.88 -23.94
C GLU A 419 1.33 10.35 -24.00
N LYS A 420 2.34 9.69 -24.56
CA LYS A 420 2.36 8.21 -24.67
C LYS A 420 3.26 7.55 -23.65
N GLU A 421 3.98 8.34 -22.87
CA GLU A 421 5.02 7.88 -21.95
C GLU A 421 4.88 8.62 -20.62
N LEU A 422 5.29 8.00 -19.53
CA LEU A 422 5.24 8.60 -18.21
C LEU A 422 6.56 9.32 -17.95
N HIS A 423 6.51 10.60 -17.61
CA HIS A 423 7.71 11.39 -17.30
C HIS A 423 7.80 11.68 -15.81
N ILE A 424 8.99 11.47 -15.25
CA ILE A 424 9.32 11.83 -13.86
C ILE A 424 10.63 12.62 -13.83
N GLU A 425 10.73 13.55 -12.89
CA GLU A 425 11.97 14.30 -12.64
C GLU A 425 12.55 13.91 -11.29
N LEU A 426 13.85 13.62 -11.25
CA LEU A 426 14.58 13.35 -10.01
C LEU A 426 15.66 14.41 -9.82
N LYS A 427 15.38 15.36 -8.93
CA LYS A 427 16.26 16.46 -8.52
C LYS A 427 17.17 16.01 -7.36
N PRO A 428 18.22 16.79 -7.01
CA PRO A 428 19.11 16.44 -5.90
C PRO A 428 18.32 16.14 -4.61
N GLY A 429 18.73 15.10 -3.89
CA GLY A 429 18.06 14.60 -2.69
C GLY A 429 16.89 13.63 -2.96
N GLN A 430 16.29 13.66 -4.15
CA GLN A 430 15.13 12.85 -4.49
C GLN A 430 15.52 11.44 -4.95
N LYS A 431 14.74 10.43 -4.54
CA LYS A 431 15.02 9.03 -4.84
C LYS A 431 13.80 8.24 -5.30
N LEU A 432 13.96 7.47 -6.36
CA LEU A 432 13.05 6.38 -6.74
C LEU A 432 13.78 5.05 -6.62
N VAL A 433 13.25 4.15 -5.78
CA VAL A 433 13.86 2.85 -5.48
C VAL A 433 12.87 1.74 -5.82
N PHE A 434 13.34 0.71 -6.52
CA PHE A 434 12.61 -0.54 -6.70
C PHE A 434 13.23 -1.61 -5.80
N SER A 435 12.41 -2.19 -4.91
CA SER A 435 12.82 -3.29 -4.03
C SER A 435 13.10 -4.59 -4.78
N GLU A 436 13.64 -5.60 -4.08
CA GLU A 436 13.84 -6.98 -4.57
C GLU A 436 12.57 -7.67 -5.10
N ARG A 437 11.39 -7.25 -4.64
CA ARG A 437 10.10 -7.84 -5.03
C ARG A 437 9.33 -6.97 -6.01
N SER A 438 9.89 -5.82 -6.37
CA SER A 438 9.27 -4.90 -7.31
C SER A 438 9.17 -5.47 -8.70
N ARG A 439 8.08 -5.12 -9.39
CA ARG A 439 7.93 -5.30 -10.83
C ARG A 439 7.58 -3.97 -11.47
N LEU A 440 8.18 -3.71 -12.64
CA LEU A 440 7.73 -2.65 -13.54
C LEU A 440 7.08 -3.33 -14.75
N MET A 441 5.80 -3.05 -14.96
CA MET A 441 5.00 -3.75 -15.95
C MET A 441 4.38 -2.75 -16.91
N ARG A 442 4.27 -3.14 -18.18
CA ARG A 442 3.52 -2.39 -19.20
C ARG A 442 2.20 -3.11 -19.46
N VAL A 443 1.09 -2.38 -19.41
CA VAL A 443 -0.22 -2.90 -19.84
C VAL A 443 -0.49 -2.46 -21.27
N PRO A 444 -0.46 -3.38 -22.25
CA PRO A 444 -0.64 -3.04 -23.64
C PRO A 444 -2.14 -2.96 -23.97
N TRP A 445 -2.85 -1.93 -23.51
CA TRP A 445 -4.23 -1.72 -23.96
C TRP A 445 -4.33 -1.19 -25.40
N ALA A 446 -3.20 -0.82 -26.04
CA ALA A 446 -3.22 -0.17 -27.36
C ALA A 446 -1.97 -0.35 -28.25
N ASN A 447 -1.08 -1.32 -27.97
CA ASN A 447 0.24 -1.42 -28.63
C ASN A 447 1.11 -0.13 -28.54
N ALA A 448 0.76 0.84 -27.70
CA ALA A 448 1.59 1.99 -27.41
C ALA A 448 2.73 1.58 -26.48
N PRO A 449 4.00 1.74 -26.87
CA PRO A 449 5.12 1.42 -26.00
C PRO A 449 5.26 2.50 -24.92
N VAL A 450 4.55 2.32 -23.80
CA VAL A 450 4.70 3.20 -22.63
C VAL A 450 6.01 2.86 -21.92
N HIS A 451 6.85 3.88 -21.72
CA HIS A 451 8.08 3.80 -20.94
C HIS A 451 7.97 4.72 -19.72
N LEU A 452 8.78 4.42 -18.70
CA LEU A 452 9.06 5.32 -17.60
C LEU A 452 10.29 6.16 -17.98
N ASN A 453 10.06 7.41 -18.37
CA ASN A 453 11.10 8.38 -18.68
C ASN A 453 11.53 9.10 -17.41
N VAL A 454 12.73 8.80 -16.93
CA VAL A 454 13.30 9.38 -15.71
C VAL A 454 14.31 10.46 -16.10
N HIS A 455 13.96 11.71 -15.89
CA HIS A 455 14.85 12.85 -16.06
C HIS A 455 15.78 12.95 -14.84
N MET A 456 17.04 12.56 -15.03
CA MET A 456 18.09 12.50 -14.01
C MET A 456 18.70 13.90 -13.79
N LEU A 457 18.04 14.73 -12.99
CA LEU A 457 18.43 16.11 -12.69
C LEU A 457 19.34 16.23 -11.44
N GLY A 458 19.97 15.12 -11.04
CA GLY A 458 20.84 15.02 -9.86
C GLY A 458 20.26 14.18 -8.71
N GLY A 459 19.06 13.62 -8.86
CA GLY A 459 18.49 12.61 -7.96
C GLY A 459 18.94 11.18 -8.30
N GLU A 460 18.42 10.21 -7.55
CA GLU A 460 18.84 8.82 -7.57
C GLU A 460 17.73 7.88 -8.07
N LEU A 461 18.06 7.00 -9.01
CA LEU A 461 17.20 5.91 -9.45
C LEU A 461 17.89 4.58 -9.18
N ASP A 462 17.37 3.83 -8.21
CA ASP A 462 17.80 2.46 -7.93
C ASP A 462 16.81 1.46 -8.55
N ASP A 463 17.19 0.90 -9.70
CA ASP A 463 16.50 -0.19 -10.39
C ASP A 463 17.31 -1.49 -10.35
N SER A 464 18.32 -1.58 -9.48
CA SER A 464 19.27 -2.71 -9.45
C SER A 464 18.58 -4.06 -9.22
N ASN A 465 17.50 -4.04 -8.44
CA ASN A 465 16.66 -5.17 -8.08
C ASN A 465 15.61 -5.55 -9.13
N LEU A 466 15.37 -4.69 -10.14
CA LEU A 466 14.45 -5.03 -11.21
C LEU A 466 15.06 -6.09 -12.13
N ARG A 467 14.18 -6.94 -12.66
CA ARG A 467 14.56 -7.91 -13.70
C ARG A 467 15.02 -7.20 -14.97
N PRO A 468 15.91 -7.79 -15.77
CA PRO A 468 16.38 -7.18 -17.01
C PRO A 468 15.25 -6.68 -17.92
N GLU A 469 14.19 -7.48 -18.11
CA GLU A 469 13.03 -7.13 -18.94
C GLU A 469 12.21 -5.95 -18.39
N ASP A 470 12.15 -5.79 -17.07
CA ASP A 470 11.47 -4.69 -16.41
C ASP A 470 12.30 -3.40 -16.53
N ARG A 471 13.64 -3.49 -16.40
CA ARG A 471 14.56 -2.36 -16.58
C ARG A 471 14.56 -1.78 -17.99
N GLU A 472 14.29 -2.60 -19.01
CA GLU A 472 14.16 -2.13 -20.40
C GLU A 472 12.99 -1.15 -20.59
N LEU A 473 12.03 -1.11 -19.66
CA LEU A 473 10.92 -0.14 -19.67
C LEU A 473 11.34 1.24 -19.14
N ILE A 474 12.53 1.37 -18.56
CA ILE A 474 13.06 2.61 -17.99
C ILE A 474 13.98 3.30 -18.99
N ARG A 475 13.72 4.58 -19.24
CA ARG A 475 14.58 5.47 -20.02
C ARG A 475 15.16 6.54 -19.13
N ARG A 476 16.46 6.47 -18.87
CA ARG A 476 17.20 7.53 -18.18
C ARG A 476 17.53 8.66 -19.15
N ILE A 477 16.96 9.83 -18.90
CA ILE A 477 17.17 11.04 -19.69
C ILE A 477 18.08 11.96 -18.87
N TYR A 478 19.25 12.27 -19.41
CA TYR A 478 20.21 13.15 -18.77
C TYR A 478 20.21 14.52 -19.46
N PRO A 479 20.45 15.61 -18.70
CA PRO A 479 20.63 16.94 -19.30
C PRO A 479 21.73 16.93 -20.36
N GLU A 480 21.50 17.70 -21.43
CA GLU A 480 22.48 17.83 -22.50
C GLU A 480 23.75 18.53 -21.98
N VAL A 481 24.90 17.90 -22.24
CA VAL A 481 26.20 18.47 -21.90
C VAL A 481 26.57 19.50 -22.96
N LYS A 482 26.75 20.75 -22.53
CA LYS A 482 27.18 21.86 -23.39
C LYS A 482 28.64 21.70 -23.80
N GLY A 483 29.07 22.42 -24.84
CA GLY A 483 30.38 22.20 -25.49
C GLY A 483 31.63 22.35 -24.60
N SER A 484 31.58 23.11 -23.50
CA SER A 484 32.72 23.28 -22.58
C SER A 484 32.36 22.97 -21.12
N LEU A 485 33.33 22.55 -20.30
CA LEU A 485 33.12 22.29 -18.86
C LEU A 485 32.61 23.55 -18.14
N LYS A 486 33.04 24.74 -18.56
CA LYS A 486 32.63 26.01 -17.97
C LYS A 486 31.11 26.21 -18.00
N ASP A 487 30.47 25.75 -19.06
CA ASP A 487 29.02 25.87 -19.31
C ASP A 487 28.20 24.78 -18.60
N ASN A 488 28.88 23.73 -18.15
CA ASN A 488 28.32 22.60 -17.40
C ASN A 488 28.69 22.63 -15.91
N LEU A 489 29.33 23.72 -15.46
CA LEU A 489 29.85 23.91 -14.11
C LEU A 489 29.12 25.06 -13.42
N ALA A 490 28.46 24.78 -12.30
CA ALA A 490 27.87 25.77 -11.42
C ALA A 490 28.40 25.62 -9.99
N VAL A 491 28.41 26.72 -9.23
CA VAL A 491 28.83 26.72 -7.82
C VAL A 491 27.81 27.52 -7.02
N SER A 492 27.33 26.92 -5.92
CA SER A 492 26.30 27.51 -5.05
C SER A 492 26.46 27.04 -3.59
N PRO A 493 26.21 27.90 -2.59
CA PRO A 493 26.04 29.33 -2.73
C PRO A 493 27.38 30.02 -3.07
N ASN A 494 27.30 31.22 -3.64
CA ASN A 494 28.47 32.06 -3.90
C ASN A 494 28.03 33.54 -3.85
N PRO A 495 28.29 34.27 -2.74
CA PRO A 495 29.23 33.96 -1.65
C PRO A 495 28.84 32.76 -0.76
N ASN A 496 29.83 32.21 -0.04
CA ASN A 496 29.68 31.12 0.93
C ASN A 496 30.60 31.28 2.15
N SER A 497 30.52 30.39 3.13
CA SER A 497 31.33 30.40 4.36
C SER A 497 32.55 29.45 4.30
N GLY A 498 33.02 29.09 3.10
CA GLY A 498 34.08 28.08 2.89
C GLY A 498 33.54 26.67 2.62
N THR A 499 32.23 26.47 2.73
CA THR A 499 31.52 25.24 2.30
C THR A 499 30.53 25.59 1.20
N PHE A 500 30.56 24.85 0.09
CA PHE A 500 29.70 25.08 -1.06
C PHE A 500 29.54 23.80 -1.89
N GLU A 501 28.52 23.78 -2.75
CA GLU A 501 28.29 22.71 -3.71
C GLU A 501 28.78 23.13 -5.09
N VAL A 502 29.45 22.19 -5.76
CA VAL A 502 29.77 22.29 -7.19
C VAL A 502 28.89 21.33 -7.97
N ARG A 503 28.14 21.84 -8.94
CA ARG A 503 27.37 21.01 -9.87
C ARG A 503 28.12 20.87 -11.18
N ILE A 504 28.42 19.63 -11.56
CA ILE A 504 29.04 19.29 -12.86
C ILE A 504 28.09 18.41 -13.65
N THR A 505 27.76 18.80 -14.88
CA THR A 505 27.06 17.91 -15.82
C THR A 505 28.08 17.15 -16.67
N ALA A 506 28.10 15.82 -16.56
CA ALA A 506 29.04 14.94 -17.25
C ALA A 506 28.32 14.02 -18.25
N ASN A 507 28.93 13.80 -19.41
CA ASN A 507 28.33 12.97 -20.46
C ASN A 507 28.58 11.46 -20.25
N GLU A 508 29.62 11.14 -19.47
CA GLU A 508 30.05 9.78 -19.15
C GLU A 508 30.69 9.77 -17.75
N PRO A 509 30.76 8.60 -17.10
CA PRO A 509 31.47 8.46 -15.84
C PRO A 509 32.95 8.86 -15.96
N GLY A 510 33.53 9.42 -14.90
CA GLY A 510 34.89 9.93 -14.94
C GLY A 510 35.44 10.37 -13.57
N GLN A 511 36.39 11.28 -13.57
CA GLN A 511 36.98 11.87 -12.37
C GLN A 511 37.06 13.39 -12.52
N ALA A 512 36.79 14.11 -11.44
CA ALA A 512 36.98 15.55 -11.35
C ALA A 512 37.96 15.89 -10.22
N GLY A 513 39.00 16.64 -10.59
CA GLY A 513 39.94 17.25 -9.67
C GLY A 513 39.57 18.70 -9.36
N PHE A 514 39.53 19.03 -8.09
CA PHE A 514 39.23 20.37 -7.58
C PHE A 514 40.45 20.92 -6.85
N GLN A 515 40.81 22.17 -7.16
CA GLN A 515 41.89 22.88 -6.47
C GLN A 515 41.49 24.34 -6.30
N LEU A 516 41.55 24.81 -5.05
CA LEU A 516 41.31 26.21 -4.72
C LEU A 516 42.62 26.99 -4.77
N PHE A 517 42.59 28.17 -5.38
CA PHE A 517 43.72 29.10 -5.46
C PHE A 517 43.35 30.47 -4.93
N THR A 518 44.28 31.14 -4.27
CA THR A 518 44.22 32.58 -3.99
C THR A 518 44.38 33.40 -5.28
N LEU A 519 44.08 34.71 -5.22
CA LEU A 519 44.26 35.61 -6.37
C LEU A 519 45.72 35.78 -6.84
N ASP A 520 46.71 35.53 -5.96
CA ASP A 520 48.13 35.48 -6.32
C ASP A 520 48.57 34.10 -6.85
N GLY A 521 47.62 33.16 -7.05
CA GLY A 521 47.86 31.87 -7.68
C GLY A 521 48.43 30.79 -6.76
N LYS A 522 48.47 31.01 -5.44
CA LYS A 522 48.90 29.99 -4.48
C LYS A 522 47.74 29.04 -4.16
N ALA A 523 48.03 27.76 -4.02
CA ALA A 523 47.04 26.78 -3.59
C ALA A 523 46.57 27.10 -2.16
N ALA A 524 45.25 27.21 -1.97
CA ALA A 524 44.63 27.54 -0.69
C ALA A 524 44.22 26.29 0.13
N GLY A 525 44.62 25.10 -0.33
CA GLY A 525 44.31 23.81 0.30
C GLY A 525 44.81 22.64 -0.54
N ALA A 526 44.60 21.42 -0.06
CA ALA A 526 44.90 20.21 -0.82
C ALA A 526 43.93 20.03 -2.00
N PRO A 527 44.37 19.38 -3.09
CA PRO A 527 43.47 19.00 -4.18
C PRO A 527 42.49 17.92 -3.71
N ILE A 528 41.26 17.99 -4.20
CA ILE A 528 40.21 17.00 -3.96
C ILE A 528 39.93 16.28 -5.29
N GLN A 529 39.76 14.95 -5.25
CA GLN A 529 39.40 14.14 -6.41
C GLN A 529 38.08 13.43 -6.11
N ILE A 530 37.12 13.51 -7.03
CA ILE A 530 35.79 12.92 -6.88
C ILE A 530 35.44 12.16 -8.17
N ALA A 531 34.89 10.96 -8.02
CA ALA A 531 34.33 10.22 -9.14
C ALA A 531 33.08 10.93 -9.66
N LEU A 532 32.98 11.07 -10.98
CA LEU A 532 31.79 11.58 -11.64
C LEU A 532 30.97 10.41 -12.18
N GLU A 533 29.66 10.51 -12.03
CA GLU A 533 28.69 9.72 -12.75
C GLU A 533 28.20 10.47 -13.99
N LYS A 534 27.55 9.76 -14.90
CA LYS A 534 26.86 10.40 -16.03
C LYS A 534 25.69 11.24 -15.49
N GLY A 535 25.54 12.48 -15.98
CA GLY A 535 24.49 13.40 -15.56
C GLY A 535 24.98 14.52 -14.66
N ILE A 536 24.06 15.07 -13.86
CA ILE A 536 24.36 16.13 -12.89
C ILE A 536 24.97 15.49 -11.64
N ASN A 537 26.15 15.98 -11.26
CA ASN A 537 26.87 15.56 -10.06
C ASN A 537 26.87 16.72 -9.05
N PRO A 538 26.08 16.66 -7.97
CA PRO A 538 26.16 17.60 -6.85
C PRO A 538 27.31 17.20 -5.92
N ILE A 539 28.35 18.03 -5.84
CA ILE A 539 29.59 17.72 -5.13
C ILE A 539 29.77 18.71 -3.98
N PRO A 540 29.50 18.31 -2.72
CA PRO A 540 29.76 19.16 -1.58
C PRO A 540 31.27 19.27 -1.36
N LEU A 541 31.78 20.50 -1.31
CA LEU A 541 33.18 20.80 -1.08
C LEU A 541 33.32 21.75 0.11
N SER A 542 34.40 21.57 0.88
CA SER A 542 34.72 22.43 2.02
C SER A 542 36.22 22.66 2.12
N TRP A 543 36.61 23.93 2.29
CA TRP A 543 37.97 24.34 2.59
C TRP A 543 38.00 25.28 3.77
N SER A 544 38.92 25.04 4.71
CA SER A 544 39.19 25.95 5.82
C SER A 544 40.10 27.09 5.36
N VAL A 545 39.52 28.13 4.78
CA VAL A 545 40.23 29.32 4.28
C VAL A 545 39.68 30.59 4.90
N ALA A 546 40.49 31.65 4.95
CA ALA A 546 40.06 32.95 5.43
C ALA A 546 39.02 33.59 4.49
N PRO A 547 38.18 34.53 4.97
CA PRO A 547 37.31 35.31 4.11
C PRO A 547 38.10 36.01 2.99
N GLY A 548 37.62 35.90 1.76
CA GLY A 548 38.33 36.40 0.59
C GLY A 548 37.82 35.87 -0.74
N VAL A 549 38.48 36.30 -1.81
CA VAL A 549 38.19 35.86 -3.19
C VAL A 549 39.17 34.76 -3.58
N TYR A 550 38.63 33.66 -4.09
CA TYR A 550 39.38 32.50 -4.54
C TYR A 550 39.01 32.11 -5.98
N LEU A 551 39.87 31.32 -6.61
CA LEU A 551 39.66 30.69 -7.91
C LEU A 551 39.58 29.17 -7.71
N LEU A 552 38.41 28.59 -7.92
CA LEU A 552 38.22 27.16 -7.98
C LEU A 552 38.55 26.68 -9.38
N ARG A 553 39.63 25.90 -9.52
CA ARG A 553 39.95 25.18 -10.75
C ARG A 553 39.38 23.78 -10.68
N VAL A 554 38.62 23.41 -11.69
CA VAL A 554 38.03 22.08 -11.88
C VAL A 554 38.65 21.46 -13.13
N ASN A 555 39.15 20.23 -13.01
CA ASN A 555 39.78 19.48 -14.10
C ASN A 555 39.15 18.10 -14.21
N THR A 556 38.54 17.77 -15.34
CA THR A 556 37.93 16.45 -15.58
C THR A 556 38.83 15.51 -16.38
N GLY A 557 40.10 15.87 -16.56
CA GLY A 557 41.06 15.18 -17.44
C GLY A 557 40.86 15.52 -18.92
N LYS A 558 39.62 15.81 -19.34
CA LYS A 558 39.28 16.22 -20.71
C LYS A 558 39.26 17.74 -20.90
N ASP A 559 38.83 18.47 -19.88
CA ASP A 559 38.69 19.92 -19.93
C ASP A 559 38.97 20.54 -18.54
N ILE A 560 39.27 21.84 -18.53
CA ILE A 560 39.58 22.61 -17.33
C ILE A 560 38.71 23.87 -17.32
N ALA A 561 38.03 24.10 -16.21
CA ALA A 561 37.27 25.32 -15.98
C ALA A 561 37.69 25.98 -14.67
N THR A 562 37.60 27.30 -14.62
CA THR A 562 37.86 28.09 -13.41
C THR A 562 36.62 28.91 -13.05
N LYS A 563 36.21 28.88 -11.79
CA LYS A 563 35.13 29.70 -11.24
C LYS A 563 35.67 30.58 -10.11
N LYS A 564 35.23 31.83 -10.06
CA LYS A 564 35.52 32.73 -8.94
C LYS A 564 34.59 32.40 -7.79
N ILE A 565 35.15 32.17 -6.61
CA ILE A 565 34.44 31.89 -5.36
C ILE A 565 34.69 33.02 -4.38
N LEU A 566 33.67 33.44 -3.65
CA LEU A 566 33.76 34.43 -2.58
C LEU A 566 33.44 33.75 -1.25
N VAL A 567 34.40 33.74 -0.33
CA VAL A 567 34.26 33.24 1.04
C VAL A 567 34.06 34.43 1.98
N GLN A 568 33.06 34.38 2.85
CA GLN A 568 32.70 35.45 3.81
C GLN A 568 32.90 35.02 5.25
#